data_AF-A0A1S8IT36-F1
#
_entry.id   AF-A0A1S8IT36-F1
#
_cell.length_a   1.000
_cell.length_b   1.000
_cell.length_c   1.000
_cell.angle_alpha   90.00
_cell.angle_beta   90.00
_cell.angle_gamma   90.00
#
_symmetry.space_group_name_H-M   'P 1'
#
loop_
_entity.id
_entity.type
_entity.pdbx_description
1 polymer ?
#
loop_
_entity_poly.entity_id
_entity_poly.type
_entity_poly.pdbx_seq_one_letter_code
_entity_poly.pdbx_strand_id
1 'polypeptide(L)' 'SLRTASTTIKGMEAIRGLYKKTRKEGTLFGFSVCTEIKVLLGIPA' A
#
# COMPACT_ATOMS: atom_id res chain seq x y z
N SER A 1 -9.66 -4.35 -20.92
CA SER A 1 -10.65 -5.39 -20.54
C SER A 1 -11.27 -5.02 -19.19
N LEU A 2 -12.49 -5.45 -18.90
CA LEU A 2 -13.13 -5.22 -17.59
C LEU A 2 -12.29 -5.82 -16.44
N ARG A 3 -11.71 -7.01 -16.66
CA ARG A 3 -10.84 -7.68 -15.67
C ARG A 3 -9.62 -6.83 -15.32
N THR A 4 -8.92 -6.31 -16.32
CA THR A 4 -7.75 -5.44 -16.13
C THR A 4 -8.12 -4.16 -15.37
N ALA A 5 -9.21 -3.50 -15.75
CA ALA A 5 -9.68 -2.31 -15.07
C ALA A 5 -10.03 -2.58 -13.60
N SER A 6 -10.74 -3.69 -13.33
CA SER A 6 -11.08 -4.13 -11.97
C SER A 6 -9.82 -4.38 -11.12
N THR A 7 -8.81 -5.07 -11.68
CA THR A 7 -7.56 -5.33 -10.95
C THR A 7 -6.78 -4.05 -10.66
N THR A 8 -6.76 -3.10 -11.60
CA THR A 8 -6.08 -1.81 -11.41
C THR A 8 -6.75 -0.99 -10.31
N ILE A 9 -8.08 -0.92 -10.28
CA ILE A 9 -8.82 -0.20 -9.24
C ILE A 9 -8.50 -0.79 -7.86
N LYS A 10 -8.60 -2.12 -7.71
CA LYS A 10 -8.26 -2.79 -6.44
C LYS A 10 -6.85 -2.49 -5.98
N GLY A 11 -5.87 -2.48 -6.89
CA GLY A 11 -4.49 -2.12 -6.58
C GLY A 11 -4.36 -0.69 -6.04
N MET A 12 -5.00 0.28 -6.67
CA MET A 12 -4.99 1.67 -6.19
C MET A 12 -5.64 1.83 -4.81
N GLU A 13 -6.74 1.12 -4.56
CA GLU A 13 -7.41 1.17 -3.26
C GLU A 13 -6.56 0.58 -2.13
N ALA A 14 -5.83 -0.51 -2.41
CA ALA A 14 -4.89 -1.11 -1.47
C ALA A 14 -3.75 -0.13 -1.12
N ILE A 15 -3.13 0.50 -2.12
CA ILE A 15 -2.07 1.50 -1.91
C ILE A 15 -2.58 2.68 -1.08
N ARG A 16 -3.78 3.17 -1.38
CA ARG A 16 -4.43 4.26 -0.62
C ARG A 16 -4.71 3.85 0.83
N GLY A 17 -5.14 2.60 1.05
CA GLY A 17 -5.36 2.03 2.37
C GLY A 17 -4.08 2.00 3.20
N LEU A 18 -2.98 1.50 2.59
CA LEU A 18 -1.65 1.47 3.20
C LEU A 18 -1.19 2.88 3.58
N TYR A 19 -1.25 3.83 2.65
CA TYR A 19 -0.87 5.22 2.92
C TYR A 19 -1.62 5.83 4.12
N LYS A 20 -2.93 5.60 4.20
CA LYS A 20 -3.75 6.09 5.33
C LYS A 20 -3.37 5.42 6.65
N LYS A 21 -3.03 4.12 6.63
CA LYS A 21 -2.57 3.39 7.82
C LYS A 21 -1.25 3.95 8.33
N THR A 22 -0.25 4.03 7.45
CA THR A 22 1.08 4.60 7.75
C THR A 22 0.96 6.02 8.32
N ARG A 23 0.10 6.87 7.73
CA ARG A 23 -0.18 8.23 8.27
C ARG A 23 -0.77 8.25 9.67
N LYS A 24 -1.65 7.29 10.02
CA LYS A 24 -2.23 7.20 11.36
C LYS A 24 -1.22 6.73 12.40
N GLU A 25 -0.29 5.87 12.00
CA GLU A 25 0.77 5.33 12.87
C GLU A 25 1.90 6.34 13.15
N GLY A 26 1.83 7.53 12.55
CA GLY A 26 2.68 8.67 12.93
C GLY A 26 4.09 8.64 12.33
N THR A 27 4.33 7.86 11.28
CA THR A 27 5.61 7.85 10.57
C THR A 27 5.88 9.23 9.96
N LEU A 28 6.87 9.93 10.53
CA LEU A 28 7.23 11.33 10.22
C LEU A 28 7.97 11.48 8.88
N PHE A 29 8.50 10.39 8.30
CA PHE A 29 9.22 10.36 7.03
C PHE A 29 8.72 9.25 6.08
N GLY A 30 8.64 9.59 4.79
CA GLY A 30 8.76 8.70 3.62
C GLY A 30 7.88 7.45 3.53
N PHE A 31 6.68 7.58 2.97
CA PHE A 31 5.88 6.41 2.53
C PHE A 31 6.54 5.75 1.31
N SER A 32 6.88 4.47 1.42
CA SER A 32 7.37 3.62 0.33
C SER A 32 6.45 2.43 0.16
N VAL A 33 5.71 2.36 -0.96
CA VAL A 33 4.78 1.26 -1.26
C VAL A 33 5.47 -0.10 -1.13
N CYS A 34 6.71 -0.23 -1.62
CA CYS A 34 7.46 -1.48 -1.56
C CYS A 34 7.77 -1.89 -0.12
N THR A 35 8.17 -0.94 0.72
CA THR A 35 8.48 -1.20 2.13
C THR A 35 7.21 -1.60 2.89
N GLU A 36 6.12 -0.87 2.69
CA GLU A 36 4.83 -1.14 3.35
C GLU A 36 4.27 -2.51 2.94
N ILE A 37 4.42 -2.90 1.67
CA ILE A 37 4.03 -4.23 1.19
C ILE A 37 4.93 -5.31 1.81
N LYS A 38 6.26 -5.12 1.86
CA LYS A 38 7.17 -6.05 2.54
C LYS A 38 6.78 -6.26 4.00
N VAL A 39 6.51 -5.18 4.73
CA VAL A 39 6.05 -5.22 6.13
C VAL A 39 4.74 -5.99 6.26
N LEU A 40 3.76 -5.74 5.38
CA LEU A 40 2.50 -6.49 5.36
C LEU A 40 2.70 -7.98 5.12
N LEU A 41 3.68 -8.34 4.29
CA LEU A 41 4.06 -9.72 4.01
C LEU A 41 4.99 -10.34 5.06
N GLY A 42 5.34 -9.60 6.12
CA GLY A 42 6.26 -10.04 7.17
C GLY A 42 7.71 -10.18 6.71
N ILE A 43 8.06 -9.58 5.57
CA ILE A 43 9.42 -9.57 5.02
C ILE A 43 10.15 -8.36 5.62
N PRO A 44 11.27 -8.56 6.34
CA PRO A 44 12.05 -7.44 6.85
C PRO A 44 12.56 -6.56 5.70
N ALA A 45 12.68 -5.26 5.98
CA ALA A 45 13.04 -4.25 4.99
C ALA A 45 14.44 -4.47 4.39
#